data_AF-A0A0N8PPR7-F1
#
_entry.id   AF-A0A0N8PPR7-F1
#
_cell.length_a   1.000
_cell.length_b   1.000
_cell.length_c   1.000
_cell.angle_alpha   90.00
_cell.angle_beta   90.00
_cell.angle_gamma   90.00
#
_symmetry.space_group_name_H-M   'P 1'
#
loop_
_entity.id
_entity.type
_entity.pdbx_description
1 polymer ?
#
loop_
_entity_poly.entity_id
_entity_poly.type
_entity_poly.pdbx_seq_one_letter_code
_entity_poly.pdbx_strand_id
1 'polypeptide(L)'
;MHACLSCFSVFKPEIAAQIAKESVGGSVEGEEQPHAIPCPTADCLGQVIELDELILPAIFILNFKGYLTRNCCSGHVQSRIAETYVMFDANVDLPDMPHEFHMDELDALDAPHALVGDTGSVPNYPTIRKLHYSGDRVGSILLANKKLYEWARGLPDLNEEYNEQTTEIERRQNELRVMRMLAMGFSPYKQNIAPLMKKRAKQGPV
;
A
#
# COMPACT_ATOMS: atom_id res chain seq x y z
N MET A 1 1.61 -10.28 -1.37
CA MET A 1 2.49 -10.19 -0.17
C MET A 1 1.62 -9.90 1.04
N HIS A 2 2.03 -10.21 2.26
CA HIS A 2 1.22 -9.87 3.45
C HIS A 2 1.97 -8.84 4.30
N ALA A 3 1.30 -7.81 4.80
CA ALA A 3 1.92 -6.83 5.67
C ALA A 3 0.96 -6.29 6.72
N CYS A 4 1.50 -5.87 7.86
CA CYS A 4 0.74 -5.14 8.87
C CYS A 4 0.88 -3.63 8.64
N LEU A 5 -0.25 -2.93 8.49
CA LEU A 5 -0.25 -1.48 8.28
C LEU A 5 0.09 -0.67 9.54
N SER A 6 0.00 -1.28 10.73
CA SER A 6 0.28 -0.59 11.99
C SER A 6 1.76 -0.64 12.38
N CYS A 7 2.42 -1.80 12.23
CA CYS A 7 3.84 -1.95 12.59
C CYS A 7 4.79 -2.07 11.39
N PHE A 8 4.25 -2.06 10.16
CA PHE A 8 4.98 -2.15 8.90
C PHE A 8 5.78 -3.46 8.70
N SER A 9 5.53 -4.47 9.52
CA SER A 9 6.11 -5.81 9.33
C SER A 9 5.55 -6.48 8.08
N VAL A 10 6.42 -7.11 7.30
CA VAL A 10 6.09 -7.87 6.10
C VAL A 10 6.22 -9.37 6.40
N PHE A 11 5.22 -10.14 5.97
CA PHE A 11 5.10 -11.57 6.20
C PHE A 11 5.05 -12.33 4.88
N LYS A 12 5.68 -13.50 4.87
CA LYS A 12 5.54 -14.44 3.76
C LYS A 12 4.12 -15.03 3.76
N PRO A 13 3.56 -15.39 2.59
CA PRO A 13 2.23 -15.98 2.50
C PRO A 13 2.02 -17.20 3.41
N GLU A 14 3.04 -18.04 3.58
CA GLU A 14 2.95 -19.25 4.41
C GLU A 14 2.80 -18.91 5.89
N ILE A 15 3.49 -17.86 6.34
CA ILE A 15 3.42 -17.36 7.72
C ILE A 15 2.03 -16.74 7.96
N ALA A 16 1.55 -15.91 7.04
CA ALA A 16 0.21 -15.33 7.14
C ALA A 16 -0.88 -16.41 7.18
N ALA A 17 -0.78 -17.43 6.32
CA ALA A 17 -1.70 -18.57 6.31
C ALA A 17 -1.64 -19.39 7.60
N GLN A 18 -0.46 -19.54 8.21
CA GLN A 18 -0.33 -20.20 9.51
C GLN A 18 -1.02 -19.41 10.62
N ILE A 19 -0.78 -18.09 10.68
CA ILE A 19 -1.41 -17.21 11.68
C ILE A 19 -2.93 -17.25 11.53
N ALA A 20 -3.45 -17.20 10.30
CA ALA A 20 -4.87 -17.31 10.03
C ALA A 20 -5.46 -18.61 10.60
N LYS A 21 -4.80 -19.76 10.38
CA LYS A 21 -5.23 -21.06 10.91
C LYS A 21 -5.24 -21.11 12.44
N GLU A 22 -4.22 -20.54 13.07
CA GLU A 22 -4.10 -20.50 14.54
C GLU A 22 -5.13 -19.55 15.17
N SER A 23 -5.49 -18.46 14.48
CA SER A 23 -6.39 -17.42 14.98
C SER A 23 -7.86 -17.86 15.01
N VAL A 24 -8.28 -18.75 14.11
CA VAL A 24 -9.69 -19.18 13.99
C VAL A 24 -10.04 -20.33 14.94
N GLY A 25 -9.08 -20.84 15.72
CA GLY A 25 -9.36 -21.91 16.69
C GLY A 25 -9.93 -23.16 16.01
N GLY A 26 -9.24 -23.72 15.02
CA GLY A 26 -9.66 -24.97 14.36
C GLY A 26 -11.00 -24.84 13.62
N SER A 27 -10.99 -24.10 12.50
CA SER A 27 -12.17 -23.93 11.64
C SER A 27 -12.74 -25.27 11.16
N VAL A 28 -14.04 -25.44 11.36
CA VAL A 28 -14.90 -26.43 10.72
C VAL A 28 -14.86 -26.21 9.21
N GLU A 29 -14.77 -27.29 8.42
CA GLU A 29 -14.74 -27.21 6.96
C GLU A 29 -15.98 -26.48 6.43
N GLY A 30 -15.81 -25.27 5.86
CA GLY A 30 -16.87 -24.56 5.14
C GLY A 30 -17.03 -23.06 5.42
N GLU A 31 -16.35 -22.48 6.41
CA GLU A 31 -16.44 -21.03 6.68
C GLU A 31 -15.49 -20.19 5.82
N GLU A 32 -16.02 -19.06 5.32
CA GLU A 32 -15.30 -18.05 4.55
C GLU A 32 -14.02 -17.61 5.28
N GLN A 33 -12.94 -17.41 4.52
CA GLN A 33 -11.63 -17.11 5.10
C GLN A 33 -11.72 -15.92 6.08
N PRO A 34 -11.08 -15.99 7.26
CA PRO A 34 -11.10 -14.91 8.24
C PRO A 34 -10.58 -13.62 7.58
N HIS A 35 -11.46 -12.63 7.45
CA HIS A 35 -11.17 -11.36 6.78
C HIS A 35 -10.08 -10.53 7.48
N ALA A 36 -9.68 -10.88 8.70
CA ALA A 36 -8.65 -10.17 9.46
C ALA A 36 -7.69 -11.15 10.14
N ILE A 37 -6.43 -11.17 9.68
CA ILE A 37 -5.34 -11.92 10.30
C ILE A 37 -4.67 -10.98 11.34
N PRO A 38 -4.63 -11.30 12.64
CA PRO A 38 -3.97 -10.45 13.62
C PRO A 38 -2.45 -10.38 13.38
N CYS A 39 -1.83 -9.25 13.72
CA CYS A 39 -0.38 -9.13 13.64
C CYS A 39 0.32 -10.04 14.67
N PRO A 40 1.29 -10.88 14.26
CA PRO A 40 2.01 -11.76 15.19
C PRO A 40 3.14 -11.02 15.94
N THR A 41 3.38 -9.74 15.63
CA THR A 41 4.44 -8.97 16.31
C THR A 41 3.97 -8.64 17.72
N ALA A 42 4.80 -8.95 18.72
CA ALA A 42 4.51 -8.60 20.11
C ALA A 42 4.15 -7.11 20.23
N ASP A 43 3.12 -6.82 21.02
CA ASP A 43 2.58 -5.47 21.27
C ASP A 43 1.99 -4.75 20.04
N CYS A 44 1.85 -5.43 18.89
CA CYS A 44 1.13 -4.89 17.74
C CYS A 44 -0.33 -5.38 17.75
N LEU A 45 -1.28 -4.45 17.91
CA LEU A 45 -2.72 -4.72 17.81
C LEU A 45 -3.26 -4.56 16.38
N GLY A 46 -2.37 -4.46 15.39
CA GLY A 46 -2.72 -4.28 14.00
C GLY A 46 -3.20 -5.56 13.32
N GLN A 47 -3.66 -5.40 12.08
CA GLN A 47 -4.06 -6.51 11.20
C GLN A 47 -3.04 -6.68 10.08
N VAL A 48 -2.85 -7.93 9.65
CA VAL A 48 -2.08 -8.33 8.48
C VAL A 48 -3.06 -8.44 7.31
N ILE A 49 -2.78 -7.68 6.27
CA ILE A 49 -3.56 -7.67 5.03
C ILE A 49 -2.70 -8.09 3.85
N GLU A 50 -3.34 -8.62 2.82
CA GLU A 50 -2.68 -8.85 1.54
C GLU A 50 -2.48 -7.52 0.81
N LEU A 51 -1.25 -7.28 0.35
CA LEU A 51 -0.87 -6.12 -0.43
C LEU A 51 -0.04 -6.55 -1.64
N ASP A 52 -0.18 -5.78 -2.72
CA ASP A 52 0.71 -5.86 -3.86
C ASP A 52 2.07 -5.23 -3.51
N GLU A 53 3.15 -5.90 -3.88
CA GLU A 53 4.52 -5.46 -3.61
C GLU A 53 4.81 -4.09 -4.25
N LEU A 54 4.17 -3.78 -5.37
CA LEU A 54 4.45 -2.57 -6.13
C LEU A 54 3.91 -1.30 -5.45
N ILE A 55 2.77 -1.39 -4.74
CA ILE A 55 2.13 -0.26 -4.07
C ILE A 55 2.57 -0.12 -2.61
N LEU A 56 3.06 -1.21 -2.00
CA LEU A 56 3.46 -1.30 -0.60
C LEU A 56 4.30 -0.12 -0.09
N PRO A 57 5.34 0.37 -0.81
CA PRO A 57 6.15 1.48 -0.31
C PRO A 57 5.37 2.78 -0.12
N ALA A 58 4.41 3.06 -1.01
CA ALA A 58 3.55 4.25 -0.89
C ALA A 58 2.61 4.12 0.31
N ILE A 59 1.98 2.94 0.45
CA ILE A 59 1.07 2.64 1.56
C ILE A 59 1.76 2.81 2.92
N PHE A 60 2.98 2.28 3.06
CA PHE A 60 3.74 2.43 4.30
C PHE A 60 4.03 3.89 4.63
N ILE A 61 4.42 4.70 3.66
CA ILE A 61 4.68 6.13 3.89
C ILE A 61 3.41 6.87 4.26
N LEU A 62 2.29 6.59 3.59
CA LEU A 62 1.00 7.22 3.88
C LEU A 62 0.58 6.94 5.33
N ASN A 63 0.52 5.67 5.73
CA ASN A 63 0.15 5.29 7.10
C ASN A 63 1.16 5.83 8.13
N PHE A 64 2.45 5.81 7.82
CA PHE A 64 3.49 6.36 8.70
C PHE A 64 3.28 7.86 8.97
N LYS A 65 2.82 8.62 7.96
CA LYS A 65 2.52 10.05 8.06
C LYS A 65 1.11 10.37 8.55
N GLY A 66 0.37 9.36 9.02
CA GLY A 66 -1.00 9.52 9.55
C GLY A 66 -2.11 9.51 8.50
N TYR A 67 -1.79 9.33 7.21
CA TYR A 67 -2.79 9.12 6.15
C TYR A 67 -3.19 7.64 6.15
N LEU A 68 -4.03 7.25 7.11
CA LEU A 68 -4.42 5.86 7.34
C LEU A 68 -5.15 5.29 6.12
N THR A 69 -4.62 4.19 5.58
CA THR A 69 -5.19 3.52 4.40
C THR A 69 -5.93 2.26 4.82
N ARG A 70 -7.01 1.96 4.11
CA ARG A 70 -7.84 0.79 4.36
C ARG A 70 -7.66 -0.32 3.32
N ASN A 71 -7.64 0.05 2.05
CA ASN A 71 -7.52 -0.89 0.93
C ASN A 71 -6.72 -0.23 -0.21
N CYS A 72 -6.07 -1.03 -1.05
CA CYS A 72 -5.35 -0.52 -2.21
C CYS A 72 -5.13 -1.60 -3.26
N CYS A 73 -4.85 -1.19 -4.49
CA CYS A 73 -4.40 -2.07 -5.56
C CYS A 73 -3.36 -1.35 -6.40
N SER A 74 -2.31 -2.06 -6.81
CA SER A 74 -1.28 -1.51 -7.69
C SER A 74 -1.70 -1.44 -9.16
N GLY A 75 -2.75 -2.17 -9.55
CA GLY A 75 -3.16 -2.35 -10.95
C GLY A 75 -2.93 -3.76 -11.48
N HIS A 76 -4.01 -4.55 -11.58
CA HIS A 76 -3.97 -5.88 -12.18
C HIS A 76 -3.95 -5.79 -13.71
N VAL A 77 -2.80 -6.07 -14.35
CA VAL A 77 -2.60 -6.03 -15.81
C VAL A 77 -3.63 -6.88 -16.58
N GLN A 78 -4.00 -8.03 -16.01
CA GLN A 78 -4.94 -9.00 -16.59
C GLN A 78 -6.41 -8.59 -16.44
N SER A 79 -6.72 -7.61 -15.59
CA SER A 79 -8.09 -7.12 -15.43
C SER A 79 -8.58 -6.44 -16.71
N ARG A 80 -9.87 -6.53 -16.99
CA ARG A 80 -10.50 -5.78 -18.08
C ARG A 80 -10.29 -4.29 -17.88
N ILE A 81 -10.45 -3.84 -16.64
CA ILE A 81 -10.21 -2.46 -16.17
C ILE A 81 -9.06 -2.55 -15.17
N ALA A 82 -7.86 -2.16 -15.61
CA ALA A 82 -6.69 -2.10 -14.75
C ALA A 82 -6.65 -0.74 -14.06
N GLU A 83 -6.46 -0.73 -12.75
CA GLU A 83 -6.57 0.47 -11.93
C GLU A 83 -5.63 0.43 -10.73
N THR A 84 -4.89 1.53 -10.54
CA THR A 84 -4.14 1.77 -9.29
C THR A 84 -5.04 2.58 -8.37
N TYR A 85 -5.25 2.15 -7.12
CA TYR A 85 -6.02 2.93 -6.15
C TYR A 85 -5.51 2.82 -4.72
N VAL A 86 -5.84 3.83 -3.92
CA VAL A 86 -5.67 3.84 -2.45
C VAL A 86 -6.96 4.37 -1.83
N MET A 87 -7.55 3.58 -0.95
CA MET A 87 -8.72 3.92 -0.14
C MET A 87 -8.27 4.28 1.27
N PHE A 88 -8.76 5.40 1.80
CA PHE A 88 -8.41 5.91 3.14
C PHE A 88 -9.48 5.52 4.17
N ASP A 89 -9.08 5.35 5.44
CA ASP A 89 -9.98 4.89 6.50
C ASP A 89 -10.91 5.99 7.05
N ALA A 90 -10.58 7.25 6.82
CA ALA A 90 -11.36 8.40 7.23
C ALA A 90 -11.30 9.51 6.17
N ASN A 91 -12.19 10.50 6.31
CA ASN A 91 -12.09 11.76 5.56
C ASN A 91 -10.76 12.42 5.90
N VAL A 92 -9.83 12.38 4.95
CA VAL A 92 -8.51 12.97 5.06
C VAL A 92 -8.38 14.10 4.05
N ASP A 93 -7.90 15.24 4.51
CA ASP A 93 -7.60 16.37 3.63
C ASP A 93 -6.29 16.06 2.88
N LEU A 94 -6.44 15.61 1.64
CA LEU A 94 -5.32 15.32 0.77
C LEU A 94 -4.82 16.62 0.10
N PRO A 95 -3.51 16.91 0.15
CA PRO A 95 -2.89 17.91 -0.72
C PRO A 95 -3.05 17.55 -2.21
N ASP A 96 -2.49 18.38 -3.08
CA ASP A 96 -2.50 18.16 -4.52
C ASP A 96 -2.14 16.71 -4.88
N MET A 97 -3.11 16.00 -5.46
CA MET A 97 -2.99 14.60 -5.83
C MET A 97 -1.94 14.37 -6.93
N PRO A 98 -1.37 13.16 -7.04
CA PRO A 98 -0.44 12.86 -8.11
C PRO A 98 -1.12 13.02 -9.48
N HIS A 99 -0.40 13.59 -10.45
CA HIS A 99 -0.93 13.82 -11.80
C HIS A 99 -1.57 12.55 -12.41
N GLU A 100 -2.78 12.70 -12.97
CA GLU A 100 -3.68 11.65 -13.51
C GLU A 100 -4.42 10.80 -12.46
N PHE A 101 -4.18 10.98 -11.17
CA PHE A 101 -5.07 10.45 -10.14
C PHE A 101 -6.27 11.39 -9.97
N HIS A 102 -7.41 10.80 -9.71
CA HIS A 102 -8.64 11.51 -9.35
C HIS A 102 -9.19 10.93 -8.05
N MET A 103 -9.94 11.75 -7.32
CA MET A 103 -10.81 11.24 -6.27
C MET A 103 -11.94 10.47 -6.94
N ASP A 104 -12.18 9.24 -6.51
CA ASP A 104 -13.41 8.56 -6.81
C ASP A 104 -14.54 9.32 -6.11
N GLU A 105 -15.37 9.98 -6.90
CA GLU A 105 -16.75 10.25 -6.54
C GLU A 105 -17.52 8.93 -6.75
N LEU A 106 -17.19 7.89 -5.96
CA LEU A 106 -17.99 6.68 -5.98
C LEU A 106 -19.31 7.01 -5.29
N ASP A 107 -20.25 7.52 -6.09
CA ASP A 107 -21.67 7.45 -5.81
C ASP A 107 -21.95 6.06 -5.26
N ALA A 108 -22.64 5.97 -4.12
CA ALA A 108 -22.86 4.79 -3.29
C ALA A 108 -23.55 3.58 -3.98
N LEU A 109 -23.64 3.57 -5.31
CA LEU A 109 -24.33 2.58 -6.14
C LEU A 109 -23.49 1.35 -6.50
N ASP A 110 -22.15 1.45 -6.55
CA ASP A 110 -21.25 0.33 -6.92
C ASP A 110 -20.39 -0.20 -5.76
N ALA A 111 -20.62 0.29 -4.53
CA ALA A 111 -20.00 -0.32 -3.36
C ALA A 111 -20.46 -1.79 -3.27
N PRO A 112 -19.54 -2.78 -3.24
CA PRO A 112 -19.93 -4.17 -3.08
C PRO A 112 -20.84 -4.28 -1.86
N HIS A 113 -21.98 -4.96 -2.01
CA HIS A 113 -23.03 -5.14 -1.00
C HIS A 113 -22.55 -5.62 0.38
N ALA A 114 -21.26 -5.95 0.54
CA ALA A 114 -20.59 -6.35 1.77
C ALA A 114 -20.39 -5.22 2.81
N LEU A 115 -20.63 -3.95 2.49
CA LEU A 115 -20.46 -2.83 3.45
C LEU A 115 -21.76 -2.08 3.80
N VAL A 116 -22.92 -2.60 3.39
CA VAL A 116 -24.20 -2.05 3.83
C VAL A 116 -24.47 -2.53 5.27
N GLY A 117 -24.06 -1.73 6.26
CA GLY A 117 -24.53 -1.93 7.63
C GLY A 117 -26.04 -1.66 7.75
N ASP A 118 -26.64 -2.10 8.86
CA ASP A 118 -28.07 -1.95 9.20
C ASP A 118 -28.61 -0.49 9.13
N THR A 119 -27.72 0.50 9.01
CA THR A 119 -28.06 1.93 8.91
C THR A 119 -28.34 2.43 7.49
N GLY A 120 -28.19 1.57 6.47
CA GLY A 120 -28.52 1.91 5.07
C GLY A 120 -27.63 3.00 4.44
N SER A 121 -26.55 3.40 5.09
CA SER A 121 -25.60 4.40 4.60
C SER A 121 -24.25 3.73 4.37
N VAL A 122 -23.81 3.66 3.10
CA VAL A 122 -22.46 3.20 2.78
C VAL A 122 -21.48 4.27 3.24
N PRO A 123 -20.50 3.96 4.12
CA PRO A 123 -19.47 4.93 4.45
C PRO A 123 -18.69 5.27 3.17
N ASN A 124 -18.72 6.55 2.78
CA ASN A 124 -17.96 7.05 1.64
C ASN A 124 -16.50 7.18 2.07
N TYR A 125 -15.67 6.20 1.71
CA TYR A 125 -14.24 6.25 1.98
C TYR A 125 -13.53 6.99 0.85
N PRO A 126 -12.80 8.09 1.15
CA PRO A 126 -12.01 8.78 0.15
C PRO A 126 -11.10 7.79 -0.56
N THR A 127 -11.18 7.75 -1.89
CA THR A 127 -10.34 6.85 -2.71
C THR A 127 -9.70 7.65 -3.81
N ILE A 128 -8.38 7.57 -3.94
CA ILE A 128 -7.68 8.09 -5.12
C ILE A 128 -7.48 6.95 -6.10
N ARG A 129 -7.76 7.20 -7.38
CA ARG A 129 -7.68 6.18 -8.44
C ARG A 129 -6.99 6.72 -9.68
N LYS A 130 -6.32 5.82 -10.39
CA LYS A 130 -5.89 6.02 -11.77
C LYS A 130 -6.25 4.81 -12.62
N LEU A 131 -6.96 5.04 -13.71
CA LEU A 131 -7.32 4.03 -14.70
C LEU A 131 -6.20 3.84 -15.73
N HIS A 132 -5.95 2.59 -16.11
CA HIS A 132 -4.94 2.21 -17.10
C HIS A 132 -5.60 1.70 -18.39
N TYR A 133 -5.81 2.62 -19.33
CA TYR A 133 -6.37 2.30 -20.64
C TYR A 133 -5.40 1.55 -21.55
N SER A 134 -5.91 0.95 -22.63
CA SER A 134 -5.20 0.04 -23.54
C SER A 134 -3.91 0.62 -24.13
N GLY A 135 -2.93 -0.26 -24.39
CA GLY A 135 -1.57 0.09 -24.80
C GLY A 135 -0.54 -0.56 -23.89
N ASP A 136 0.40 0.23 -23.38
CA ASP A 136 1.41 -0.21 -22.40
C ASP A 136 0.86 -0.16 -20.97
N ARG A 137 0.03 -1.15 -20.62
CA ARG A 137 -0.55 -1.26 -19.26
C ARG A 137 0.52 -1.41 -18.20
N VAL A 138 1.55 -2.24 -18.46
CA VAL A 138 2.62 -2.50 -17.50
C VAL A 138 3.40 -1.22 -17.20
N GLY A 139 3.84 -0.49 -18.24
CA GLY A 139 4.53 0.78 -18.06
C GLY A 139 3.67 1.83 -17.37
N SER A 140 2.37 1.89 -17.70
CA SER A 140 1.42 2.80 -17.06
C SER A 140 1.22 2.51 -15.56
N ILE A 141 1.11 1.23 -15.19
CA ILE A 141 1.00 0.75 -13.80
C ILE A 141 2.28 1.08 -13.02
N LEU A 142 3.45 0.74 -13.57
CA LEU A 142 4.74 1.03 -12.92
C LEU A 142 4.93 2.54 -12.71
N LEU A 143 4.60 3.35 -13.72
CA LEU A 143 4.70 4.80 -13.62
C LEU A 143 3.72 5.39 -12.59
N ALA A 144 2.50 4.84 -12.50
CA ALA A 144 1.52 5.28 -11.52
C ALA A 144 1.96 4.99 -10.08
N ASN A 145 2.43 3.77 -9.80
CA ASN A 145 2.93 3.41 -8.47
C ASN A 145 4.17 4.22 -8.09
N LYS A 146 5.05 4.54 -9.06
CA LYS A 146 6.17 5.45 -8.84
C LYS A 146 5.69 6.86 -8.46
N LYS A 147 4.76 7.44 -9.23
CA LYS A 147 4.21 8.78 -8.95
C LYS A 147 3.50 8.82 -7.60
N LEU A 148 2.75 7.76 -7.25
CA LEU A 148 2.07 7.62 -5.97
C LEU A 148 3.07 7.58 -4.80
N TYR A 149 4.17 6.83 -4.95
CA TYR A 149 5.26 6.81 -3.98
C TYR A 149 5.93 8.19 -3.82
N GLU A 150 6.25 8.86 -4.92
CA GLU A 150 6.85 10.20 -4.91
C GLU A 150 5.93 11.22 -4.25
N TRP A 151 4.63 11.15 -4.52
CA TRP A 151 3.60 11.96 -3.88
C TRP A 151 3.53 11.71 -2.37
N ALA A 152 3.39 10.44 -1.94
CA ALA A 152 3.35 10.07 -0.53
C ALA A 152 4.58 10.59 0.24
N ARG A 153 5.76 10.55 -0.40
CA ARG A 153 7.00 11.13 0.16
C ARG A 153 6.95 12.65 0.31
N GLY A 154 6.29 13.35 -0.58
CA GLY A 154 6.17 14.81 -0.56
C GLY A 154 5.14 15.35 0.43
N LEU A 155 4.22 14.51 0.92
CA LEU A 155 3.18 14.94 1.87
C LEU A 155 3.76 15.43 3.21
N PRO A 156 3.12 16.40 3.89
CA PRO A 156 3.45 16.73 5.28
C PRO A 156 3.10 15.55 6.20
N ASP A 157 3.75 15.45 7.35
CA ASP A 157 3.41 14.45 8.36
C ASP A 157 2.19 14.95 9.17
N LEU A 158 1.06 14.25 9.11
CA LEU A 158 -0.10 14.60 9.95
C LEU A 158 0.16 14.26 11.42
N ASN A 159 1.10 13.34 11.67
CA ASN A 159 1.53 13.04 13.01
C ASN A 159 2.52 14.09 13.52
N GLU A 160 3.01 15.08 12.77
CA GLU A 160 4.01 16.04 13.29
C GLU A 160 3.48 16.82 14.51
N GLU A 161 2.22 17.26 14.51
CA GLU A 161 1.61 17.98 15.64
C GLU A 161 1.40 17.06 16.87
N TYR A 162 1.23 15.75 16.66
CA TYR A 162 1.22 14.73 17.70
C TYR A 162 2.65 14.32 18.14
N ASN A 163 3.61 14.31 17.20
CA ASN A 163 5.02 13.95 17.36
C ASN A 163 5.87 15.04 18.00
N GLU A 164 5.43 16.29 18.00
CA GLU A 164 5.99 17.31 18.87
C GLU A 164 5.75 16.99 20.37
N GLN A 165 4.80 16.10 20.67
CA GLN A 165 4.55 15.59 22.03
C GLN A 165 5.14 14.19 22.29
N THR A 166 5.30 13.33 21.27
CA THR A 166 5.94 12.00 21.41
C THR A 166 7.47 12.06 21.33
N THR A 167 8.15 11.30 22.19
CA THR A 167 9.60 11.46 22.41
C THR A 167 10.44 11.12 21.17
N GLU A 168 11.50 11.90 20.89
CA GLU A 168 12.51 11.72 19.82
C GLU A 168 13.04 10.27 19.66
N ILE A 169 12.93 9.46 20.71
CA ILE A 169 13.30 8.04 20.73
C ILE A 169 12.36 7.20 19.84
N GLU A 170 11.05 7.43 19.90
CA GLU A 170 10.06 6.69 19.10
C GLU A 170 10.18 7.05 17.62
N ARG A 171 10.45 8.33 17.32
CA ARG A 171 10.75 8.79 15.96
C ARG A 171 11.96 8.07 15.36
N ARG A 172 13.07 8.03 16.08
CA ARG A 172 14.30 7.32 15.65
C ARG A 172 14.09 5.82 15.49
N GLN A 173 13.30 5.18 16.36
CA GLN A 173 13.01 3.75 16.25
C GLN A 173 12.17 3.45 15.00
N ASN A 174 11.22 4.32 14.66
CA ASN A 174 10.43 4.19 13.44
C ASN A 174 11.25 4.45 12.17
N GLU A 175 12.08 5.50 12.14
CA GLU A 175 13.02 5.74 11.03
C GLU A 175 13.97 4.54 10.83
N LEU A 176 14.49 3.97 11.91
CA LEU A 176 15.34 2.78 11.86
C LEU A 176 14.58 1.55 11.36
N ARG A 177 13.28 1.39 11.68
CA ARG A 177 12.44 0.33 11.10
C ARG A 177 12.32 0.52 9.59
N VAL A 178 12.01 1.74 9.13
CA VAL A 178 11.89 2.03 7.70
C VAL A 178 13.20 1.75 6.95
N MET A 179 14.31 2.21 7.51
CA MET A 179 15.65 1.98 6.95
C MET A 179 16.05 0.51 6.97
N ARG A 180 15.65 -0.26 8.00
CA ARG A 180 15.86 -1.72 8.05
C ARG A 180 15.05 -2.45 6.98
N MET A 181 13.82 -2.02 6.69
CA MET A 181 13.06 -2.57 5.55
C MET A 181 13.85 -2.36 4.25
N LEU A 182 14.31 -1.13 3.99
CA LEU A 182 15.12 -0.83 2.82
C LEU A 182 16.45 -1.63 2.76
N ALA A 183 17.06 -1.92 3.92
CA ALA A 183 18.33 -2.63 4.03
C ALA A 183 18.23 -4.16 3.91
N MET A 184 17.09 -4.78 4.24
CA MET A 184 16.85 -6.23 4.14
C MET A 184 16.70 -6.75 2.70
N GLY A 185 17.12 -5.97 1.69
CA GLY A 185 16.98 -6.34 0.29
C GLY A 185 15.58 -6.11 -0.27
N PHE A 186 14.63 -5.59 0.53
CA PHE A 186 13.47 -4.87 0.02
C PHE A 186 13.94 -3.51 -0.51
N SER A 187 14.69 -3.57 -1.60
CA SER A 187 15.03 -2.40 -2.39
C SER A 187 13.94 -2.25 -3.46
N PRO A 188 13.18 -1.14 -3.49
CA PRO A 188 12.42 -0.81 -4.69
C PRO A 188 13.33 -0.55 -5.92
N TYR A 189 14.66 -0.63 -5.75
CA TYR A 189 15.68 -0.23 -6.70
C TYR A 189 16.64 -1.34 -7.17
N LYS A 190 16.36 -2.63 -6.92
CA LYS A 190 17.21 -3.71 -7.45
C LYS A 190 16.45 -4.84 -8.11
N GLN A 191 15.77 -4.54 -9.22
CA GLN A 191 15.76 -5.44 -10.38
C GLN A 191 15.93 -4.65 -11.68
N ASN A 192 17.09 -4.86 -12.34
CA ASN A 192 17.43 -4.58 -13.74
C ASN A 192 17.54 -3.14 -14.28
N ILE A 193 18.69 -2.50 -14.07
CA ILE A 193 19.29 -1.54 -15.04
C ILE A 193 20.62 -2.10 -15.63
N ALA A 194 20.95 -3.36 -15.35
CA ALA A 194 22.28 -3.92 -15.61
C ALA A 194 22.53 -4.57 -17.00
N PRO A 195 21.77 -4.27 -18.09
CA PRO A 195 22.36 -4.43 -19.42
C PRO A 195 22.33 -3.19 -20.33
N LEU A 196 21.95 -2.00 -19.87
CA LEU A 196 21.88 -0.80 -20.74
C LEU A 196 23.19 0.04 -20.86
N MET A 197 24.30 -0.41 -20.28
CA MET A 197 25.57 0.32 -20.30
C MET A 197 26.70 -0.35 -21.12
N LYS A 198 26.39 -1.33 -21.99
CA LYS A 198 27.40 -1.97 -22.88
C LYS A 198 27.29 -1.64 -24.38
N LYS A 199 26.57 -0.59 -24.77
CA LYS A 199 26.58 -0.06 -26.16
C LYS A 199 26.90 1.44 -26.22
N ARG A 200 28.07 1.83 -25.74
CA ARG A 200 28.69 3.13 -26.10
C ARG A 200 30.21 3.07 -25.92
N ALA A 201 30.85 2.21 -26.71
CA ALA A 201 32.31 2.18 -26.86
C ALA A 201 32.70 1.55 -28.21
N LYS A 202 32.09 2.01 -29.31
CA LYS A 202 32.57 1.77 -30.69
C LYS A 202 32.12 2.89 -31.62
N GLN A 203 32.57 4.11 -31.37
CA GLN A 203 32.79 5.12 -32.42
C GLN A 203 34.11 5.80 -32.06
N GLY A 204 35.15 5.46 -32.81
CA GLY A 204 36.46 6.11 -32.71
C GLY A 204 36.42 7.52 -33.30
N PRO A 205 37.42 8.36 -33.03
CA PRO A 205 37.50 9.69 -33.60
C PRO A 205 37.87 9.61 -35.09
N VAL A 206 37.44 10.65 -35.80
CA VAL A 206 37.64 10.96 -37.22
C VAL A 206 39.10 10.82 -37.65
#